data_AF-A0A970DPF3-F1
#
_entry.id   AF-A0A970DPF3-F1
#
_cell.length_a   1.000
_cell.length_b   1.000
_cell.length_c   1.000
_cell.angle_alpha   90.00
_cell.angle_beta   90.00
_cell.angle_gamma   90.00
#
_symmetry.space_group_name_H-M   'P 1'
#
loop_
_entity.id
_entity.type
_entity.pdbx_description
1 polymer ?
#
loop_
_entity_poly.entity_id
_entity_poly.type
_entity_poly.pdbx_seq_one_letter_code
_entity_poly.pdbx_strand_id
1 'polypeptide(L)'
;MTKIQSKEIGQFVNKNLSPRFFKENIVDEKSAYSILDFSLNLFPANEEVKKALELTLNVNKETWEAEISLVEQEKDIGKLYILLRKPMNPIATEKLILKLMENKDSIIPRLLEDLKRSGNDIFIENGARIMVAYGKEYSDRLAEIINKIKYPYCEAVMAFVLGRIGSEEHIGIIFDSYKRLMTNRFDNYYQGPLLGLYHMKNKYEF
;
A
#
# COMPACT_ATOMS: atom_id res chain seq x y z
N MET A 1 12.90 9.76 15.52
CA MET A 1 12.00 8.67 15.93
C MET A 1 11.11 9.20 17.05
N THR A 2 9.85 8.77 17.10
CA THR A 2 8.86 9.22 18.10
C THR A 2 8.77 8.17 19.20
N LYS A 3 8.43 8.51 20.44
CA LYS A 3 8.13 7.49 21.46
C LYS A 3 6.63 7.16 21.44
N ILE A 4 6.30 5.91 21.77
CA ILE A 4 4.91 5.53 22.09
C ILE A 4 4.42 6.38 23.25
N GLN A 5 3.28 7.04 23.07
CA GLN A 5 2.66 7.91 24.07
C GLN A 5 1.62 7.15 24.89
N SER A 6 0.91 6.22 24.25
CA SER A 6 -0.14 5.44 24.90
C SER A 6 0.48 4.35 25.78
N LYS A 7 0.15 4.37 27.08
CA LYS A 7 0.60 3.35 28.04
C LYS A 7 0.10 1.96 27.65
N GLU A 8 -1.14 1.87 27.17
CA GLU A 8 -1.75 0.62 26.72
C GLU A 8 -1.02 0.04 25.52
N ILE A 9 -0.78 0.87 24.50
CA ILE A 9 0.00 0.46 23.31
C ILE A 9 1.42 0.07 23.70
N GLY A 10 2.05 0.81 24.63
CA GLY A 10 3.38 0.47 25.13
C GLY A 10 3.43 -0.90 25.82
N GLN A 11 2.40 -1.23 26.61
CA GLN A 11 2.27 -2.56 27.22
C GLN A 11 2.05 -3.65 26.17
N PHE A 12 1.20 -3.38 25.18
CA PHE A 12 0.95 -4.30 24.07
C PHE A 12 2.25 -4.60 23.30
N VAL A 13 3.00 -3.56 22.94
CA VAL A 13 4.27 -3.66 22.21
C VAL A 13 5.29 -4.45 23.00
N ASN A 14 5.51 -4.12 24.28
CA ASN A 14 6.46 -4.84 25.13
C ASN A 14 6.13 -6.33 25.26
N LYS A 15 4.84 -6.68 25.25
CA LYS A 15 4.37 -8.06 25.35
C LYS A 15 4.51 -8.85 24.04
N ASN A 16 4.20 -8.22 22.90
CA ASN A 16 4.01 -8.93 21.63
C ASN A 16 5.09 -8.66 20.58
N LEU A 17 5.73 -7.49 20.60
CA LEU A 17 6.63 -6.97 19.57
C LEU A 17 8.02 -6.67 20.14
N SER A 18 8.56 -7.59 20.94
CA SER A 18 9.90 -7.46 21.51
C SER A 18 11.00 -7.49 20.43
N PRO A 19 12.23 -7.04 20.72
CA PRO A 19 13.36 -7.22 19.81
C PRO A 19 13.56 -8.68 19.34
N ARG A 20 13.21 -9.65 20.19
CA ARG A 20 13.24 -11.08 19.84
C ARG A 20 12.24 -11.41 18.73
N PHE A 21 11.03 -10.83 18.76
CA PHE A 21 10.02 -11.04 17.72
C PHE A 21 10.57 -10.69 16.34
N PHE A 22 11.19 -9.52 16.18
CA PHE A 22 11.77 -9.07 14.91
C PHE A 22 13.06 -9.82 14.52
N LYS A 23 13.76 -10.42 15.48
CA LYS A 23 14.90 -11.30 15.18
C LYS A 23 14.44 -12.65 14.63
N GLU A 24 13.31 -13.17 15.11
CA GLU A 24 12.75 -14.46 14.71
C GLU A 24 11.87 -14.36 13.44
N ASN A 25 11.30 -13.18 13.16
CA ASN A 25 10.40 -12.94 12.04
C ASN A 25 11.01 -11.93 11.07
N ILE A 26 11.78 -12.44 10.12
CA ILE A 26 12.51 -11.64 9.15
C ILE A 26 11.63 -11.37 7.93
N VAL A 27 11.62 -10.11 7.47
CA VAL A 27 11.01 -9.77 6.19
C VAL A 27 11.89 -10.29 5.05
N ASP A 28 11.31 -11.05 4.14
CA ASP A 28 11.98 -11.48 2.92
C ASP A 28 12.12 -10.28 1.97
N GLU A 29 13.35 -9.86 1.70
CA GLU A 29 13.70 -8.75 0.80
C GLU A 29 13.22 -8.99 -0.64
N LYS A 30 12.98 -10.24 -1.02
CA LYS A 30 12.44 -10.63 -2.34
C LYS A 30 10.93 -10.84 -2.33
N SER A 31 10.25 -10.63 -1.20
CA SER A 31 8.80 -10.73 -1.15
C SER A 31 8.13 -9.65 -2.01
N ALA A 32 6.91 -9.95 -2.47
CA ALA A 32 6.09 -8.98 -3.21
C ALA A 32 5.91 -7.66 -2.43
N TYR A 33 5.88 -7.72 -1.10
CA TYR A 33 5.72 -6.55 -0.23
C TYR A 33 6.97 -5.68 -0.18
N SER A 34 8.15 -6.28 -0.14
CA SER A 34 9.43 -5.55 -0.22
C SER A 34 9.60 -4.85 -1.57
N ILE A 35 9.23 -5.53 -2.66
CA ILE A 35 9.22 -4.95 -4.01
C ILE A 35 8.20 -3.81 -4.11
N LEU A 36 6.99 -4.01 -3.55
CA LEU A 36 5.97 -2.97 -3.51
C LEU A 36 6.44 -1.76 -2.70
N ASP A 37 7.02 -1.96 -1.51
CA ASP A 37 7.53 -0.88 -0.65
C ASP A 37 8.62 -0.06 -1.35
N PHE A 38 9.54 -0.73 -2.04
CA PHE A 38 10.51 -0.07 -2.92
C PHE A 38 9.80 0.77 -3.98
N SER A 39 8.83 0.20 -4.71
CA SER A 39 8.10 0.92 -5.76
C SER A 39 7.33 2.14 -5.22
N LEU A 40 6.80 2.05 -4.00
CA LEU A 40 6.09 3.14 -3.34
C LEU A 40 7.01 4.29 -2.92
N ASN A 41 8.28 4.00 -2.62
CA ASN A 41 9.29 5.04 -2.34
C ASN A 41 9.77 5.76 -3.62
N LEU A 42 9.49 5.20 -4.79
CA LEU A 42 9.74 5.83 -6.08
C LEU A 42 8.52 6.60 -6.62
N PHE A 43 7.42 6.67 -5.86
CA PHE A 43 6.17 7.31 -6.30
C PHE A 43 5.89 8.61 -5.52
N PRO A 44 5.55 9.72 -6.21
CA PRO A 44 5.64 9.93 -7.65
C PRO A 44 7.09 9.92 -8.14
N ALA A 45 7.32 9.49 -9.38
CA ALA A 45 8.65 9.41 -9.95
C ALA A 45 9.24 10.82 -10.13
N ASN A 46 10.49 11.01 -9.70
CA ASN A 46 11.24 12.20 -10.03
C ASN A 46 11.71 12.17 -11.51
N GLU A 47 12.21 13.28 -12.03
CA GLU A 47 12.62 13.39 -13.43
C GLU A 47 13.74 12.41 -13.82
N GLU A 48 14.64 12.05 -12.90
CA GLU A 48 15.70 11.08 -13.16
C GLU A 48 15.13 9.66 -13.32
N VAL A 49 14.20 9.27 -12.45
CA VAL A 49 13.50 8.00 -12.52
C VAL A 49 12.64 7.93 -13.78
N LYS A 50 11.94 9.01 -14.15
CA LYS A 50 11.16 9.07 -15.40
C LYS A 50 12.05 8.86 -16.62
N LYS A 51 13.17 9.57 -16.72
CA LYS A 51 14.15 9.39 -17.81
C LYS A 51 14.71 7.97 -17.84
N ALA A 52 15.06 7.40 -16.69
CA ALA A 52 15.56 6.04 -16.61
C ALA A 52 14.52 5.02 -17.09
N LEU A 53 13.24 5.19 -16.70
CA LEU A 53 12.13 4.36 -17.16
C LEU A 53 11.93 4.48 -18.67
N GLU A 54 11.95 5.70 -19.22
CA GLU A 54 11.84 5.93 -20.67
C GLU A 54 12.98 5.25 -21.46
N LEU A 55 14.21 5.31 -20.94
CA LEU A 55 15.39 4.69 -21.58
C LEU A 55 15.37 3.16 -21.52
N THR A 56 14.90 2.58 -20.41
CA THR A 56 14.93 1.13 -20.18
C THR A 56 13.76 0.39 -20.82
N LEU A 57 12.64 1.07 -21.06
CA LEU A 57 11.38 0.44 -21.46
C LEU A 57 10.98 0.77 -22.91
N ASN A 58 11.96 1.14 -23.75
CA ASN A 58 11.81 1.54 -25.15
C ASN A 58 11.25 0.45 -26.11
N VAL A 59 10.73 -0.65 -25.56
CA VAL A 59 10.26 -1.84 -26.30
C VAL A 59 8.80 -1.67 -26.77
N ASN A 60 8.03 -0.70 -26.26
CA ASN A 60 6.60 -0.51 -26.61
C ASN A 60 6.14 0.96 -26.62
N LYS A 61 6.95 1.88 -27.17
CA LYS A 61 6.71 3.33 -27.13
C LYS A 61 5.31 3.75 -27.61
N GLU A 62 4.80 3.18 -28.70
CA GLU A 62 3.46 3.50 -29.23
C GLU A 62 2.33 3.13 -28.25
N THR A 63 2.45 1.98 -27.58
CA THR A 63 1.45 1.56 -26.58
C THR A 63 1.44 2.51 -25.39
N TRP A 64 2.62 3.00 -25.00
CA TRP A 64 2.75 3.92 -23.88
C TRP A 64 2.17 5.29 -24.15
N GLU A 65 2.47 5.85 -25.33
CA GLU A 65 1.91 7.12 -25.77
C GLU A 65 0.38 7.02 -25.86
N ALA A 66 -0.15 5.87 -26.30
CA ALA A 66 -1.58 5.61 -26.31
C ALA A 66 -2.19 5.55 -24.90
N GLU A 67 -1.54 4.87 -23.94
CA GLU A 67 -2.00 4.81 -22.53
C GLU A 67 -1.96 6.18 -21.85
N ILE A 68 -0.89 6.96 -22.07
CA ILE A 68 -0.77 8.33 -21.55
C ILE A 68 -1.87 9.21 -22.16
N SER A 69 -2.05 9.15 -23.48
CA SER A 69 -3.08 9.91 -24.19
C SER A 69 -4.48 9.54 -23.71
N LEU A 70 -4.75 8.26 -23.47
CA LEU A 70 -6.02 7.78 -22.92
C LEU A 70 -6.33 8.45 -21.58
N VAL A 71 -5.36 8.49 -20.67
CA VAL A 71 -5.53 9.11 -19.34
C VAL A 71 -5.70 10.63 -19.45
N GLU A 72 -4.93 11.29 -20.32
CA GLU A 72 -4.99 12.73 -20.50
C GLU A 72 -6.33 13.19 -21.08
N GLN A 73 -6.83 12.48 -22.08
CA GLN A 73 -8.06 12.85 -22.80
C GLN A 73 -9.35 12.48 -22.06
N GLU A 74 -9.34 11.40 -21.25
CA GLU A 74 -10.54 10.96 -20.53
C GLU A 74 -10.92 11.95 -19.42
N LYS A 75 -12.17 12.43 -19.41
CA LYS A 75 -12.66 13.40 -18.41
C LYS A 75 -13.59 12.77 -17.39
N ASP A 76 -14.13 11.59 -17.68
CA ASP A 76 -15.01 10.87 -16.78
C ASP A 76 -14.19 10.21 -15.66
N ILE A 77 -14.34 10.73 -14.45
CA ILE A 77 -13.68 10.23 -13.24
C ILE A 77 -14.03 8.76 -12.97
N GLY A 78 -15.25 8.32 -13.27
CA GLY A 78 -15.67 6.93 -13.14
C GLY A 78 -14.92 6.00 -14.09
N LYS A 79 -14.70 6.42 -15.34
CA LYS A 79 -13.88 5.67 -16.30
C LYS A 79 -12.41 5.65 -15.91
N LEU A 80 -11.85 6.79 -15.49
CA LEU A 80 -10.49 6.85 -14.93
C LEU A 80 -10.35 5.88 -13.74
N TYR A 81 -11.31 5.85 -12.83
CA TYR A 81 -11.28 4.96 -11.68
C TYR A 81 -11.28 3.47 -12.08
N ILE A 82 -11.97 3.11 -13.17
CA ILE A 82 -11.95 1.74 -13.70
C ILE A 82 -10.55 1.38 -14.22
N LEU A 83 -9.80 2.34 -14.78
CA LEU A 83 -8.44 2.12 -15.28
C LEU A 83 -7.45 1.71 -14.18
N LEU A 84 -7.74 1.97 -12.90
CA LEU A 84 -6.92 1.48 -11.77
C LEU A 84 -6.77 -0.05 -11.75
N ARG A 85 -7.65 -0.79 -12.42
CA ARG A 85 -7.64 -2.27 -12.52
C ARG A 85 -6.84 -2.80 -13.71
N LYS A 86 -6.36 -1.91 -14.60
CA LYS A 86 -5.67 -2.29 -15.83
C LYS A 86 -4.16 -2.16 -15.67
N PRO A 87 -3.38 -3.08 -16.22
CA PRO A 87 -1.94 -2.88 -16.33
C PRO A 87 -1.72 -1.71 -17.29
N MET A 88 -0.90 -0.76 -16.87
CA MET A 88 -0.46 0.37 -17.69
C MET A 88 1.00 0.63 -17.38
N ASN A 89 1.69 1.32 -18.28
CA ASN A 89 3.03 1.79 -18.00
C ASN A 89 3.06 2.68 -16.74
N PRO A 90 4.20 2.73 -16.02
CA PRO A 90 4.30 3.49 -14.77
C PRO A 90 3.96 4.98 -14.91
N ILE A 91 4.31 5.61 -16.04
CA ILE A 91 4.07 7.04 -16.28
C ILE A 91 2.57 7.31 -16.46
N ALA A 92 1.86 6.49 -17.24
CA ALA A 92 0.40 6.58 -17.38
C ALA A 92 -0.32 6.30 -16.06
N THR A 93 0.17 5.34 -15.27
CA THR A 93 -0.37 5.05 -13.93
C THR A 93 -0.23 6.23 -12.99
N GLU A 94 0.93 6.89 -12.97
CA GLU A 94 1.16 8.10 -12.16
C GLU A 94 0.23 9.24 -12.58
N LYS A 95 0.12 9.52 -13.88
CA LYS A 95 -0.82 10.52 -14.42
C LYS A 95 -2.26 10.20 -14.03
N LEU A 96 -2.65 8.92 -14.09
CA LEU A 96 -4.00 8.49 -13.72
C LEU A 96 -4.27 8.77 -12.24
N ILE A 97 -3.36 8.38 -11.36
CA ILE A 97 -3.50 8.60 -9.93
C ILE A 97 -3.57 10.09 -9.62
N LEU A 98 -2.67 10.91 -10.17
CA LEU A 98 -2.67 12.37 -9.96
C LEU A 98 -4.01 12.99 -10.34
N LYS A 99 -4.56 12.62 -11.50
CA LYS A 99 -5.85 13.13 -11.99
C LYS A 99 -7.02 12.69 -11.10
N LEU A 100 -7.02 11.45 -10.61
CA LEU A 100 -8.03 10.97 -9.66
C LEU A 100 -7.96 11.72 -8.32
N MET A 101 -6.76 12.11 -7.89
CA MET A 101 -6.55 12.79 -6.60
C MET A 101 -7.02 14.25 -6.60
N GLU A 102 -7.29 14.85 -7.76
CA GLU A 102 -8.05 16.11 -7.84
C GLU A 102 -9.44 16.00 -7.19
N ASN A 103 -9.97 14.77 -7.07
CA ASN A 103 -11.26 14.45 -6.46
C ASN A 103 -11.13 13.49 -5.26
N LYS A 104 -10.02 13.57 -4.51
CA LYS A 104 -9.64 12.60 -3.46
C LYS A 104 -10.76 12.26 -2.46
N ASP A 105 -11.57 13.23 -2.06
CA ASP A 105 -12.60 13.05 -1.03
C ASP A 105 -13.78 12.17 -1.49
N SER A 106 -13.94 12.02 -2.81
CA SER A 106 -14.87 11.07 -3.42
C SER A 106 -14.20 9.74 -3.78
N ILE A 107 -12.92 9.78 -4.18
CA ILE A 107 -12.19 8.62 -4.69
C ILE A 107 -11.71 7.70 -3.59
N ILE A 108 -11.09 8.23 -2.53
CA ILE A 108 -10.50 7.40 -1.47
C ILE A 108 -11.57 6.62 -0.71
N PRO A 109 -12.73 7.19 -0.32
CA PRO A 109 -13.79 6.41 0.31
C PRO A 109 -14.31 5.28 -0.60
N ARG A 110 -14.47 5.54 -1.90
CA ARG A 110 -14.86 4.51 -2.87
C ARG A 110 -13.81 3.41 -3.01
N LEU A 111 -12.52 3.79 -3.05
CA LEU A 111 -11.38 2.86 -3.06
C LEU A 111 -11.40 1.92 -1.86
N LEU A 112 -11.56 2.45 -0.64
CA LEU A 112 -11.63 1.64 0.57
C LEU A 112 -12.77 0.62 0.54
N GLU A 113 -13.95 1.02 0.05
CA GLU A 113 -15.08 0.09 -0.06
C GLU A 113 -14.83 -1.01 -1.10
N ASP A 114 -14.26 -0.66 -2.26
CA ASP A 114 -13.93 -1.64 -3.29
C ASP A 114 -12.79 -2.59 -2.89
N LEU A 115 -11.81 -2.13 -2.09
CA LEU A 115 -10.70 -2.96 -1.60
C LEU A 115 -11.18 -4.11 -0.71
N LYS A 116 -12.27 -3.94 0.05
CA LYS A 116 -12.85 -5.02 0.88
C LYS A 116 -13.14 -6.30 0.10
N ARG A 117 -13.40 -6.19 -1.20
CA ARG A 117 -13.79 -7.30 -2.09
C ARG A 117 -12.91 -7.44 -3.33
N SER A 118 -11.76 -6.77 -3.40
CA SER A 118 -10.90 -6.84 -4.58
C SER A 118 -9.93 -8.01 -4.50
N GLY A 119 -9.93 -8.86 -5.53
CA GLY A 119 -8.87 -9.84 -5.81
C GLY A 119 -8.03 -9.47 -7.02
N ASN A 120 -8.08 -8.21 -7.48
CA ASN A 120 -7.28 -7.71 -8.60
C ASN A 120 -6.01 -7.04 -8.05
N ASP A 121 -4.86 -7.69 -8.22
CA ASP A 121 -3.59 -7.26 -7.63
C ASP A 121 -3.16 -5.87 -8.12
N ILE A 122 -3.38 -5.56 -9.40
CA ILE A 122 -3.06 -4.24 -9.98
C ILE A 122 -3.85 -3.13 -9.27
N PHE A 123 -5.14 -3.34 -9.03
CA PHE A 123 -5.99 -2.41 -8.30
C PHE A 123 -5.57 -2.27 -6.84
N ILE A 124 -5.17 -3.39 -6.20
CA ILE A 124 -4.69 -3.39 -4.83
C ILE A 124 -3.41 -2.56 -4.70
N GLU A 125 -2.43 -2.76 -5.59
CA GLU A 125 -1.18 -2.00 -5.57
C GLU A 125 -1.37 -0.52 -5.94
N ASN A 126 -2.23 -0.22 -6.92
CA ASN A 126 -2.59 1.17 -7.22
C ASN A 126 -3.33 1.82 -6.05
N GLY A 127 -4.17 1.06 -5.35
CA GLY A 127 -4.76 1.47 -4.09
C GLY A 127 -3.71 1.78 -3.03
N ALA A 128 -2.67 0.95 -2.90
CA ALA A 128 -1.54 1.21 -2.01
C ALA A 128 -0.81 2.51 -2.35
N ARG A 129 -0.53 2.76 -3.65
CA ARG A 129 0.07 4.02 -4.13
C ARG A 129 -0.76 5.24 -3.72
N ILE A 130 -2.06 5.18 -3.96
CA ILE A 130 -3.01 6.24 -3.56
C ILE A 130 -2.98 6.45 -2.04
N MET A 131 -3.10 5.38 -1.27
CA MET A 131 -3.22 5.47 0.19
C MET A 131 -1.93 5.97 0.84
N VAL A 132 -0.76 5.56 0.36
CA VAL A 132 0.53 6.03 0.89
C VAL A 132 0.77 7.50 0.57
N ALA A 133 0.48 7.93 -0.66
CA ALA A 133 0.76 9.30 -1.09
C ALA A 133 -0.30 10.32 -0.60
N TYR A 134 -1.58 9.92 -0.52
CA TYR A 134 -2.70 10.84 -0.29
C TYR A 134 -3.66 10.40 0.83
N GLY A 135 -3.51 9.17 1.35
CA GLY A 135 -4.50 8.54 2.23
C GLY A 135 -4.24 8.66 3.73
N LYS A 136 -3.27 9.45 4.18
CA LYS A 136 -2.90 9.53 5.61
C LYS A 136 -4.08 9.86 6.54
N GLU A 137 -4.94 10.79 6.12
CA GLU A 137 -6.15 11.19 6.85
C GLU A 137 -7.25 10.11 6.87
N TYR A 138 -7.08 9.05 6.07
CA TYR A 138 -7.98 7.90 5.99
C TYR A 138 -7.43 6.66 6.71
N SER A 139 -6.35 6.78 7.48
CA SER A 139 -5.71 5.65 8.17
C SER A 139 -6.64 4.93 9.15
N ASP A 140 -7.44 5.66 9.94
CA ASP A 140 -8.43 5.06 10.85
C ASP A 140 -9.49 4.27 10.07
N ARG A 141 -9.99 4.83 8.95
CA ARG A 141 -10.94 4.15 8.06
C ARG A 141 -10.34 2.90 7.40
N LEU A 142 -9.05 2.94 7.05
CA LEU A 142 -8.34 1.77 6.55
C LEU A 142 -8.30 0.68 7.63
N ALA A 143 -7.99 1.05 8.87
CA ALA A 143 -7.93 0.13 10.00
C ALA A 143 -9.29 -0.55 10.26
N GLU A 144 -10.39 0.18 10.13
CA GLU A 144 -11.76 -0.34 10.27
C GLU A 144 -12.15 -1.40 9.23
N ILE A 145 -11.47 -1.45 8.08
CA ILE A 145 -11.79 -2.38 6.99
C ILE A 145 -10.82 -3.55 6.86
N ILE A 146 -9.62 -3.50 7.45
CA ILE A 146 -8.59 -4.55 7.27
C ILE A 146 -9.14 -5.95 7.55
N ASN A 147 -9.84 -6.15 8.67
CA ASN A 147 -10.40 -7.45 9.03
C ASN A 147 -11.67 -7.84 8.23
N LYS A 148 -12.17 -6.95 7.36
CA LYS A 148 -13.30 -7.17 6.46
C LYS A 148 -12.85 -7.44 5.02
N ILE A 149 -11.55 -7.34 4.73
CA ILE A 149 -11.01 -7.62 3.40
C ILE A 149 -11.08 -9.13 3.14
N LYS A 150 -11.73 -9.50 2.04
CA LYS A 150 -11.97 -10.90 1.67
C LYS A 150 -10.72 -11.61 1.16
N TYR A 151 -9.84 -10.88 0.47
CA TYR A 151 -8.70 -11.45 -0.25
C TYR A 151 -7.41 -11.30 0.57
N PRO A 152 -6.71 -12.41 0.91
CA PRO A 152 -5.54 -12.37 1.79
C PRO A 152 -4.41 -11.45 1.30
N TYR A 153 -4.14 -11.41 -0.02
CA TYR A 153 -3.14 -10.49 -0.57
C TYR A 153 -3.56 -9.02 -0.36
N CYS A 154 -4.83 -8.68 -0.57
CA CYS A 154 -5.34 -7.33 -0.32
C CYS A 154 -5.24 -6.96 1.17
N GLU A 155 -5.61 -7.87 2.08
CA GLU A 155 -5.47 -7.64 3.53
C GLU A 155 -4.01 -7.37 3.88
N ALA A 156 -3.09 -8.18 3.36
CA ALA A 156 -1.67 -8.06 3.62
C ALA A 156 -1.09 -6.73 3.12
N VAL A 157 -1.43 -6.31 1.90
CA VAL A 157 -1.00 -5.02 1.34
C VAL A 157 -1.60 -3.88 2.14
N MET A 158 -2.88 -3.93 2.52
CA MET A 158 -3.53 -2.86 3.27
C MET A 158 -3.01 -2.75 4.71
N ALA A 159 -2.65 -3.87 5.35
CA ALA A 159 -1.99 -3.85 6.65
C ALA A 159 -0.57 -3.28 6.59
N PHE A 160 0.17 -3.60 5.53
CA PHE A 160 1.45 -2.96 5.21
C PHE A 160 1.29 -1.44 5.03
N VAL A 161 0.33 -1.00 4.20
CA VAL A 161 0.03 0.41 3.96
C VAL A 161 -0.32 1.13 5.26
N LEU A 162 -1.14 0.51 6.11
CA LEU A 162 -1.48 1.06 7.43
C LEU A 162 -0.23 1.25 8.30
N GLY A 163 0.74 0.33 8.22
CA GLY A 163 2.06 0.46 8.85
C GLY A 163 2.81 1.73 8.42
N ARG A 164 2.69 2.13 7.15
CA ARG A 164 3.33 3.35 6.63
C ARG A 164 2.61 4.64 7.03
N ILE A 165 1.27 4.65 6.96
CA ILE A 165 0.50 5.90 7.09
C ILE A 165 -0.10 6.12 8.49
N GLY A 166 -0.33 5.05 9.25
CA GLY A 166 -1.03 5.07 10.52
C GLY A 166 -0.21 5.58 11.71
N SER A 167 -0.88 5.78 12.83
CA SER A 167 -0.31 6.07 14.15
C SER A 167 -0.07 4.80 15.01
N GLU A 168 0.45 4.98 16.22
CA GLU A 168 0.68 3.92 17.21
C GLU A 168 -0.59 3.12 17.56
N GLU A 169 -1.76 3.74 17.51
CA GLU A 169 -3.07 3.10 17.76
C GLU A 169 -3.36 1.95 16.78
N HIS A 170 -2.72 1.95 15.61
CA HIS A 170 -2.91 0.93 14.60
C HIS A 170 -2.02 -0.30 14.77
N ILE A 171 -1.03 -0.26 15.66
CA ILE A 171 -0.06 -1.35 15.85
C ILE A 171 -0.77 -2.68 16.15
N GLY A 172 -1.80 -2.65 17.02
CA GLY A 172 -2.58 -3.83 17.37
C GLY A 172 -3.28 -4.45 16.16
N ILE A 173 -3.93 -3.62 15.34
CA ILE A 173 -4.68 -4.09 14.15
C ILE A 173 -3.74 -4.72 13.11
N ILE A 174 -2.55 -4.14 12.91
CA ILE A 174 -1.54 -4.70 12.01
C ILE A 174 -1.03 -6.05 12.55
N PHE A 175 -0.76 -6.13 13.86
CA PHE A 175 -0.35 -7.38 14.49
C PHE A 175 -1.41 -8.47 14.39
N ASP A 176 -2.68 -8.14 14.58
CA ASP A 176 -3.78 -9.09 14.44
C ASP A 176 -3.89 -9.62 13.00
N SER A 177 -3.67 -8.76 12.00
CA SER A 177 -3.60 -9.19 10.60
C SER A 177 -2.41 -10.13 10.35
N TYR A 178 -1.23 -9.81 10.88
CA TYR A 178 -0.07 -10.71 10.86
C TYR A 178 -0.40 -12.07 11.46
N LYS A 179 -1.04 -12.12 12.63
CA LYS A 179 -1.43 -13.38 13.28
C LYS A 179 -2.44 -14.17 12.45
N ARG A 180 -3.46 -13.53 11.86
CA ARG A 180 -4.43 -14.20 10.98
C ARG A 180 -3.74 -14.79 9.76
N LEU A 181 -2.94 -14.00 9.05
CA LEU A 181 -2.29 -14.41 7.81
C LEU A 181 -1.20 -15.47 8.04
N MET A 182 -0.53 -15.48 9.20
CA MET A 182 0.40 -16.55 9.60
C MET A 182 -0.27 -17.92 9.71
N THR A 183 -1.57 -17.98 10.03
CA THR A 183 -2.29 -19.26 10.15
C THR A 183 -2.73 -19.83 8.80
N ASN A 184 -2.70 -19.01 7.75
CA ASN A 184 -3.15 -19.39 6.42
C ASN A 184 -2.00 -20.08 5.67
N ARG A 185 -2.07 -21.41 5.55
CA ARG A 185 -0.92 -22.28 5.22
C ARG A 185 -0.41 -22.23 3.78
N PHE A 186 -0.99 -21.42 2.91
CA PHE A 186 -0.73 -21.51 1.47
C PHE A 186 0.22 -20.44 0.93
N ASP A 187 0.39 -19.30 1.60
CA ASP A 187 1.19 -18.19 1.09
C ASP A 187 1.89 -17.38 2.20
N ASN A 188 2.98 -16.71 1.83
CA ASN A 188 3.73 -15.82 2.72
C ASN A 188 3.06 -14.44 2.91
N TYR A 189 1.73 -14.38 2.91
CA TYR A 189 1.01 -13.10 2.99
C TYR A 189 1.20 -12.37 4.31
N TYR A 190 1.58 -13.09 5.37
CA TYR A 190 1.98 -12.48 6.65
C TYR A 190 3.18 -11.52 6.51
N GLN A 191 3.97 -11.61 5.43
CA GLN A 191 5.08 -10.70 5.15
C GLN A 191 4.62 -9.25 4.98
N GLY A 192 3.40 -9.01 4.48
CA GLY A 192 2.82 -7.66 4.37
C GLY A 192 2.65 -6.97 5.72
N PRO A 193 1.79 -7.47 6.63
CA PRO A 193 1.63 -6.87 7.96
C PRO A 193 2.93 -6.92 8.77
N LEU A 194 3.80 -7.92 8.58
CA LEU A 194 5.13 -7.94 9.21
C LEU A 194 5.96 -6.72 8.79
N LEU A 195 6.04 -6.42 7.48
CA LEU A 195 6.70 -5.23 6.99
C LEU A 195 6.04 -3.94 7.53
N GLY A 196 4.71 -3.93 7.64
CA GLY A 196 3.97 -2.84 8.31
C GLY A 196 4.41 -2.63 9.78
N LEU A 197 4.64 -3.71 10.52
CA LEU A 197 5.17 -3.65 11.90
C LEU A 197 6.61 -3.13 11.94
N TYR A 198 7.46 -3.48 10.97
CA TYR A 198 8.79 -2.90 10.85
C TYR A 198 8.75 -1.38 10.61
N HIS A 199 7.83 -0.90 9.77
CA HIS A 199 7.60 0.53 9.57
C HIS A 199 7.17 1.22 10.87
N MET A 200 6.26 0.60 11.64
CA MET A 200 5.85 1.12 12.95
C MET A 200 7.00 1.14 13.96
N LYS A 201 7.79 0.06 14.02
CA LYS A 201 9.00 -0.01 14.86
C LYS A 201 10.00 1.09 14.51
N ASN A 202 10.26 1.35 13.23
CA ASN A 202 11.17 2.41 12.81
C ASN A 202 10.61 3.81 13.14
N LYS A 203 9.29 3.98 13.12
CA LYS A 203 8.63 5.23 13.45
C LYS A 203 8.62 5.52 14.96
N TYR A 204 8.39 4.50 15.79
CA TYR A 204 8.13 4.61 17.23
C TYR A 204 9.22 4.04 18.16
N GLU A 205 10.29 3.48 17.60
CA GLU A 205 11.49 2.96 18.29
C GLU A 205 11.18 1.97 19.43
N PHE A 206 10.68 0.78 19.06
CA PHE A 206 10.43 -0.32 19.99
C PHE A 206 10.92 -1.69 19.47
#